data_AF-A0A2R6GZI5-F1
#
_entry.id   AF-A0A2R6GZI5-F1
#
_cell.length_a   1.000
_cell.length_b   1.000
_cell.length_c   1.000
_cell.angle_alpha   90.00
_cell.angle_beta   90.00
_cell.angle_gamma   90.00
#
_symmetry.space_group_name_H-M   'P 1'
#
loop_
_entity.id
_entity.type
_entity.pdbx_description
1 polymer ?
#
loop_
_entity_poly.entity_id
_entity_poly.type
_entity_poly.pdbx_seq_one_letter_code
_entity_poly.pdbx_strand_id
1 'polypeptide(L)'
;MGVELEPEWQPATKLNVIAGELDFGALDPLPEGVSRDRIEEICYTLRELYGDYVDEIVAETTLSRREAQTWVLRNLAHEGTERLTCEAVGLYIWAIGRATEGDPLSRTIVTDYADRAEAKIAAAEATVKRTGPPPYPDDVYDDPALLWVEGSVGERLRARTGPDETYGEAIERLLDGTLSSVSMADLVDAYRERGADYIAVDTVYPDWDTELRIAVRTGADPPPAVADADAVTVDGTPYDLRVTADPDLSPARSHLVVFDASDGADAGDGGEEPRDPDGVEPAAGLDRLRTALDGVEQSLPEAVERARAAGATALAVGNQPAGAGAHLYPVFPDEREDPFAFLERLALDDRTLDVGSVSPVTGAEYDAVADETTLLWAGEESGIGRSLALPDDPAERRERFPDRVLRTAT
;
A
#
# COMPACT_ATOMS: atom_id res chain seq x y z
N MET A 1 16.36 -39.06 39.45
CA MET A 1 16.53 -39.97 38.30
C MET A 1 17.33 -39.18 37.28
N GLY A 2 18.42 -39.73 36.73
CA GLY A 2 19.28 -38.97 35.81
C GLY A 2 18.66 -38.92 34.41
N VAL A 3 18.80 -37.78 33.72
CA VAL A 3 18.35 -37.62 32.32
C VAL A 3 19.52 -37.90 31.37
N GLU A 4 19.35 -38.86 30.47
CA GLU A 4 20.31 -39.13 29.39
C GLU A 4 19.84 -38.41 28.12
N LEU A 5 20.62 -37.43 27.65
CA LEU A 5 20.32 -36.64 26.46
C LEU A 5 21.17 -37.11 25.29
N GLU A 6 20.55 -37.54 24.20
CA GLU A 6 21.30 -37.88 22.99
C GLU A 6 21.76 -36.60 22.27
N PRO A 7 23.02 -36.52 21.81
CA PRO A 7 23.55 -35.36 21.10
C PRO A 7 22.74 -34.99 19.85
N GLU A 8 22.18 -36.00 19.18
CA GLU A 8 21.46 -35.91 17.91
C GLU A 8 20.03 -35.39 18.07
N TRP A 9 19.49 -35.37 19.29
CA TRP A 9 18.13 -34.88 19.52
C TRP A 9 18.01 -33.40 19.23
N GLN A 10 16.86 -33.04 18.66
CA GLN A 10 16.50 -31.66 18.41
C GLN A 10 16.35 -30.89 19.73
N PRO A 11 16.60 -29.57 19.75
CA PRO A 11 16.52 -28.75 20.96
C PRO A 11 15.17 -28.88 21.70
N ALA A 12 14.06 -28.94 20.97
CA ALA A 12 12.73 -29.09 21.56
C ALA A 12 12.55 -30.44 22.29
N THR A 13 13.02 -31.53 21.70
CA THR A 13 12.99 -32.88 22.31
C THR A 13 13.84 -32.92 23.58
N LYS A 14 15.06 -32.37 23.53
CA LYS A 14 15.93 -32.29 24.72
C LYS A 14 15.25 -31.51 25.85
N LEU A 15 14.60 -30.39 25.54
CA LEU A 15 13.93 -29.57 26.53
C LEU A 15 12.69 -30.26 27.13
N ASN A 16 11.90 -30.97 26.31
CA ASN A 16 10.76 -31.76 26.78
C ASN A 16 11.16 -32.88 27.74
N VAL A 17 12.25 -33.59 27.45
CA VAL A 17 12.75 -34.67 28.32
C VAL A 17 13.22 -34.11 29.67
N ILE A 18 13.96 -32.99 29.67
CA ILE A 18 14.37 -32.32 30.91
C ILE A 18 13.14 -31.86 31.70
N ALA A 19 12.17 -31.25 31.01
CA ALA A 19 10.96 -30.73 31.62
C ALA A 19 10.06 -31.83 32.22
N GLY A 20 10.03 -33.02 31.62
CA GLY A 20 9.27 -34.17 32.11
C GLY A 20 9.78 -34.75 33.42
N GLU A 21 11.06 -34.51 33.76
CA GLU A 21 11.73 -35.02 34.95
C GLU A 21 11.90 -33.95 36.06
N LEU A 22 11.29 -32.77 35.90
CA LEU A 22 11.34 -31.71 36.90
C LEU A 22 10.60 -32.11 38.19
N ASP A 23 11.28 -31.99 39.34
CA ASP A 23 10.67 -32.19 40.66
C ASP A 23 10.33 -30.85 41.32
N PHE A 24 9.11 -30.36 41.09
CA PHE A 24 8.61 -29.12 41.68
C PHE A 24 8.44 -29.17 43.21
N GLY A 25 8.60 -30.36 43.83
CA GLY A 25 8.61 -30.53 45.28
C GLY A 25 10.00 -30.41 45.91
N ALA A 26 11.06 -30.40 45.10
CA ALA A 26 12.44 -30.33 45.54
C ALA A 26 12.95 -28.88 45.67
N LEU A 27 13.99 -28.70 46.48
CA LEU A 27 14.68 -27.41 46.63
C LEU A 27 15.46 -27.02 45.36
N ASP A 28 15.96 -28.02 44.64
CA ASP A 28 16.48 -27.90 43.29
C ASP A 28 15.60 -28.77 42.37
N PRO A 29 14.77 -28.15 41.50
CA PRO A 29 13.83 -28.88 40.67
C PRO A 29 14.49 -29.56 39.47
N LEU A 30 15.78 -29.32 39.21
CA LEU A 30 16.48 -29.88 38.06
C LEU A 30 16.84 -31.36 38.24
N PRO A 31 16.77 -32.18 37.17
CA PRO A 31 17.21 -33.56 37.22
C PRO A 31 18.72 -33.68 37.50
N GLU A 32 19.12 -34.77 38.15
CA GLU A 32 20.54 -35.03 38.45
C GLU A 32 21.37 -35.06 37.15
N GLY A 33 22.43 -34.25 37.12
CA GLY A 33 23.35 -34.16 35.97
C GLY A 33 22.98 -33.10 34.93
N VAL A 34 21.87 -32.37 35.11
CA VAL A 34 21.47 -31.26 34.22
C VAL A 34 21.80 -29.93 34.90
N SER A 35 22.65 -29.12 34.29
CA SER A 35 22.96 -27.77 34.77
C SER A 35 22.12 -26.71 34.08
N ARG A 36 21.94 -25.56 34.74
CA ARG A 36 21.32 -24.37 34.16
C ARG A 36 22.01 -23.93 32.86
N ASP A 37 23.34 -23.90 32.83
CA ASP A 37 24.10 -23.51 31.63
C ASP A 37 23.78 -24.40 30.42
N ARG A 38 23.55 -25.70 30.66
CA ARG A 38 23.17 -26.65 29.61
C ARG A 38 21.76 -26.41 29.08
N ILE A 39 20.84 -25.99 29.95
CA ILE A 39 19.49 -25.60 29.58
C ILE A 39 19.53 -24.27 28.79
N GLU A 40 20.32 -23.30 29.24
CA GLU A 40 20.49 -22.01 28.54
C GLU A 40 21.01 -22.22 27.12
N GLU A 41 22.01 -23.09 26.91
CA GLU A 41 22.54 -23.44 25.59
C GLU A 41 21.45 -23.96 24.64
N ILE A 42 20.62 -24.92 25.11
CA ILE A 42 19.48 -25.46 24.35
C ILE A 42 18.47 -24.35 24.01
N CYS A 43 18.22 -23.47 24.97
CA CYS A 43 17.27 -22.39 24.81
C CYS A 43 17.79 -21.30 23.85
N TYR A 44 19.10 -21.04 23.76
CA TYR A 44 19.63 -20.04 22.83
C TYR A 44 19.36 -20.44 21.38
N THR A 45 19.48 -21.72 21.06
CA THR A 45 19.11 -22.25 19.73
C THR A 45 17.61 -22.05 19.44
N LEU A 46 16.74 -22.33 20.42
CA LEU A 46 15.30 -22.07 20.25
C LEU A 46 14.98 -20.57 20.11
N ARG A 47 15.72 -19.70 20.80
CA ARG A 47 15.56 -18.26 20.69
C ARG A 47 15.96 -17.73 19.32
N GLU A 48 17.05 -18.23 18.76
CA GLU A 48 17.50 -17.85 17.42
C GLU A 48 16.49 -18.28 16.34
N LEU A 49 15.84 -19.44 16.54
CA LEU A 49 14.85 -19.97 15.60
C LEU A 49 13.48 -19.27 15.68
N TYR A 50 13.00 -18.97 16.90
CA TYR A 50 11.64 -18.47 17.12
C TYR A 50 11.57 -17.00 17.54
N GLY A 51 12.71 -16.35 17.80
CA GLY A 51 12.78 -15.01 18.40
C GLY A 51 12.14 -13.93 17.53
N ASP A 52 12.50 -13.89 16.25
CA ASP A 52 11.97 -12.89 15.31
C ASP A 52 10.47 -13.12 15.05
N TYR A 53 10.04 -14.38 14.99
CA TYR A 53 8.62 -14.73 14.85
C TYR A 53 7.78 -14.39 16.09
N VAL A 54 8.36 -14.52 17.29
CA VAL A 54 7.71 -14.01 18.52
C VAL A 54 7.57 -12.48 18.44
N ASP A 55 8.56 -11.78 17.90
CA ASP A 55 8.53 -10.32 17.77
C ASP A 55 7.52 -9.87 16.70
N GLU A 56 7.40 -10.59 15.59
CA GLU A 56 6.35 -10.44 14.56
C GLU A 56 4.95 -10.62 15.15
N ILE A 57 4.70 -11.74 15.84
CA ILE A 57 3.40 -12.00 16.48
C ILE A 57 3.06 -10.93 17.52
N VAL A 58 4.03 -10.39 18.24
CA VAL A 58 3.79 -9.28 19.18
C VAL A 58 3.45 -7.98 18.45
N ALA A 59 4.07 -7.73 17.29
CA ALA A 59 3.82 -6.53 16.49
C ALA A 59 2.44 -6.59 15.78
N GLU A 60 2.05 -7.77 15.32
CA GLU A 60 0.85 -7.97 14.50
C GLU A 60 -0.39 -8.38 15.29
N THR A 61 -0.25 -8.72 16.57
CA THR A 61 -1.38 -9.16 17.41
C THR A 61 -1.48 -8.36 18.72
N THR A 62 -2.58 -8.56 19.44
CA THR A 62 -2.77 -7.98 20.79
C THR A 62 -2.14 -8.82 21.90
N LEU A 63 -1.33 -9.82 21.55
CA LEU A 63 -0.64 -10.66 22.52
C LEU A 63 0.51 -9.90 23.18
N SER A 64 0.63 -10.02 24.50
CA SER A 64 1.85 -9.62 25.18
C SER A 64 3.00 -10.53 24.76
N ARG A 65 4.25 -10.04 24.87
CA ARG A 65 5.44 -10.83 24.52
C ARG A 65 5.49 -12.21 25.18
N ARG A 66 5.02 -12.35 26.43
CA ARG A 66 4.96 -13.64 27.13
C ARG A 66 3.86 -14.56 26.59
N GLU A 67 2.72 -14.02 26.18
CA GLU A 67 1.63 -14.79 25.55
C GLU A 67 2.05 -15.26 24.15
N ALA A 68 2.63 -14.37 23.34
CA ALA A 68 3.17 -14.70 22.02
C ALA A 68 4.27 -15.77 22.10
N GLN A 69 5.26 -15.58 22.98
CA GLN A 69 6.34 -16.53 23.21
C GLN A 69 5.84 -17.89 23.68
N THR A 70 4.87 -17.92 24.61
CA THR A 70 4.27 -19.17 25.10
C THR A 70 3.52 -19.89 23.99
N TRP A 71 2.75 -19.16 23.19
CA TRP A 71 1.97 -19.76 22.10
C TRP A 71 2.84 -20.29 20.96
N VAL A 72 3.82 -19.50 20.50
CA VAL A 72 4.74 -19.88 19.42
C VAL A 72 5.48 -21.16 19.78
N LEU A 73 6.11 -21.19 20.96
CA LEU A 73 6.90 -22.34 21.40
C LEU A 73 6.05 -23.59 21.63
N ARG A 74 4.78 -23.43 22.03
CA ARG A 74 3.89 -24.56 22.31
C ARG A 74 3.21 -25.12 21.06
N ASN A 75 2.89 -24.27 20.09
CA ASN A 75 2.04 -24.66 18.96
C ASN A 75 2.81 -24.90 17.66
N LEU A 76 3.99 -24.31 17.50
CA LEU A 76 4.82 -24.50 16.33
C LEU A 76 5.89 -25.56 16.59
N ALA A 77 5.92 -26.58 15.73
CA ALA A 77 6.94 -27.62 15.72
C ALA A 77 7.31 -27.95 14.27
N HIS A 78 8.58 -28.27 14.04
CA HIS A 78 9.04 -28.75 12.74
C HIS A 78 8.68 -30.21 12.52
N GLU A 79 8.59 -30.63 11.26
CA GLU A 79 8.31 -32.02 10.90
C GLU A 79 9.38 -32.96 11.51
N GLY A 80 8.93 -33.96 12.27
CA GLY A 80 9.81 -34.86 13.02
C GLY A 80 10.21 -34.40 14.43
N THR A 81 9.69 -33.26 14.92
CA THR A 81 9.89 -32.79 16.31
C THR A 81 8.60 -32.75 17.11
N GLU A 82 8.71 -33.03 18.41
CA GLU A 82 7.59 -32.88 19.34
C GLU A 82 7.41 -31.41 19.72
N ARG A 83 6.13 -30.99 19.85
CA ARG A 83 5.77 -29.68 20.39
C ARG A 83 6.27 -29.54 21.84
N LEU A 84 6.66 -28.32 22.23
CA LEU A 84 7.09 -28.09 23.61
C LEU A 84 5.92 -28.23 24.61
N THR A 85 6.18 -28.94 25.70
CA THR A 85 5.26 -29.01 26.84
C THR A 85 5.21 -27.67 27.58
N CYS A 86 4.16 -27.41 28.37
CA CYS A 86 4.07 -26.17 29.16
C CYS A 86 5.23 -26.10 30.16
N GLU A 87 5.65 -27.25 30.67
CA GLU A 87 6.79 -27.42 31.55
C GLU A 87 8.10 -27.04 30.83
N ALA A 88 8.26 -27.43 29.57
CA ALA A 88 9.43 -27.07 28.76
C ALA A 88 9.45 -25.59 28.36
N VAL A 89 8.29 -25.01 28.04
CA VAL A 89 8.16 -23.56 27.81
C VAL A 89 8.46 -22.78 29.10
N GLY A 90 8.02 -23.27 30.25
CA GLY A 90 8.37 -22.69 31.56
C GLY A 90 9.87 -22.74 31.83
N LEU A 91 10.52 -23.85 31.49
CA LEU A 91 11.97 -24.00 31.62
C LEU A 91 12.74 -23.05 30.69
N TYR A 92 12.25 -22.85 29.46
CA TYR A 92 12.80 -21.88 28.50
C TYR A 92 12.72 -20.44 29.02
N ILE A 93 11.55 -20.04 29.54
CA ILE A 93 11.32 -18.70 30.10
C ILE A 93 12.21 -18.49 31.33
N TRP A 94 12.34 -19.50 32.19
CA TRP A 94 13.21 -19.46 33.37
C TRP A 94 14.70 -19.33 33.03
N ALA A 95 15.16 -20.02 31.98
CA ALA A 95 16.57 -20.04 31.59
C ALA A 95 17.02 -18.72 30.92
N ILE A 96 16.24 -18.19 29.97
CA ILE A 96 16.63 -17.02 29.15
C ILE A 96 16.01 -15.70 29.61
N GLY A 97 14.91 -15.72 30.36
CA GLY A 97 14.26 -14.53 30.89
C GLY A 97 15.10 -13.87 31.98
N ARG A 98 15.88 -12.84 31.64
CA ARG A 98 16.64 -12.05 32.64
C ARG A 98 15.66 -11.36 33.63
N ALA A 99 15.82 -11.72 34.92
CA ALA A 99 15.18 -11.22 36.16
C ALA A 99 13.78 -11.80 36.47
N THR A 100 13.51 -12.43 37.62
CA THR A 100 13.99 -12.21 39.02
C THR A 100 14.08 -13.52 39.81
N GLU A 101 14.94 -13.56 40.84
CA GLU A 101 14.82 -14.51 41.95
C GLU A 101 13.35 -14.64 42.38
N GLY A 102 12.85 -15.87 42.40
CA GLY A 102 11.56 -16.19 43.00
C GLY A 102 10.36 -16.29 42.07
N ASP A 103 10.49 -16.20 40.75
CA ASP A 103 9.39 -16.62 39.86
C ASP A 103 9.42 -18.16 39.79
N PRO A 104 8.46 -18.87 40.40
CA PRO A 104 8.53 -20.32 40.44
C PRO A 104 8.43 -20.83 39.01
N LEU A 105 9.12 -21.94 38.76
CA LEU A 105 8.80 -22.96 37.77
C LEU A 105 7.33 -23.40 37.97
N SER A 106 6.38 -22.50 37.76
CA SER A 106 4.99 -22.68 38.11
C SER A 106 4.29 -23.04 36.82
N ARG A 107 4.12 -24.35 36.66
CA ARG A 107 3.24 -24.96 35.67
C ARG A 107 1.92 -24.17 35.52
N THR A 108 1.38 -23.67 36.63
CA THR A 108 0.14 -22.89 36.68
C THR A 108 0.25 -21.55 35.95
N ILE A 109 1.36 -20.82 36.10
CA ILE A 109 1.55 -19.51 35.46
C ILE A 109 1.68 -19.64 33.94
N VAL A 110 2.42 -20.65 33.46
CA VAL A 110 2.58 -20.91 32.02
C VAL A 110 1.29 -21.46 31.41
N THR A 111 0.56 -22.29 32.15
CA THR A 111 -0.77 -22.76 31.72
C THR A 111 -1.76 -21.59 31.62
N ASP A 112 -1.76 -20.66 32.58
CA ASP A 112 -2.60 -19.44 32.52
C ASP A 112 -2.22 -18.50 31.35
N TYR A 113 -0.95 -18.47 30.93
CA TYR A 113 -0.53 -17.77 29.72
C TYR A 113 -0.95 -18.51 28.45
N ALA A 114 -0.81 -19.83 28.42
CA ALA A 114 -1.25 -20.67 27.30
C ALA A 114 -2.77 -20.58 27.11
N ASP A 115 -3.56 -20.69 28.18
CA ASP A 115 -5.03 -20.60 28.13
C ASP A 115 -5.51 -19.21 27.67
N ARG A 116 -4.85 -18.13 28.12
CA ARG A 116 -5.17 -16.76 27.66
C ARG A 116 -4.75 -16.52 26.22
N ALA A 117 -3.59 -17.03 25.81
CA ALA A 117 -3.14 -16.96 24.43
C ALA A 117 -4.07 -17.77 23.52
N GLU A 118 -4.43 -19.01 23.89
CA GLU A 118 -5.41 -19.84 23.20
C GLU A 118 -6.79 -19.17 23.14
N ALA A 119 -7.27 -18.50 24.19
CA ALA A 119 -8.55 -17.78 24.14
C ALA A 119 -8.51 -16.57 23.19
N LYS A 120 -7.42 -15.79 23.22
CA LYS A 120 -7.22 -14.64 22.31
C LYS A 120 -7.00 -15.09 20.87
N ILE A 121 -6.34 -16.22 20.68
CA ILE A 121 -6.04 -16.79 19.38
C ILE A 121 -7.25 -17.55 18.84
N ALA A 122 -8.06 -18.24 19.63
CA ALA A 122 -9.35 -18.77 19.20
C ALA A 122 -10.31 -17.64 18.78
N ALA A 123 -10.28 -16.51 19.49
CA ALA A 123 -10.99 -15.30 19.08
C ALA A 123 -10.42 -14.70 17.78
N ALA A 124 -9.12 -14.83 17.54
CA ALA A 124 -8.46 -14.42 16.30
C ALA A 124 -8.61 -15.46 15.16
N GLU A 125 -8.72 -16.75 15.45
CA GLU A 125 -8.88 -17.89 14.53
C GLU A 125 -10.31 -17.98 13.98
N ALA A 126 -11.29 -17.42 14.71
CA ALA A 126 -12.59 -17.07 14.13
C ALA A 126 -12.46 -16.09 12.94
N THR A 127 -11.28 -15.48 12.77
CA THR A 127 -10.90 -14.50 11.76
C THR A 127 -9.44 -14.64 11.30
N VAL A 128 -8.81 -15.83 11.20
CA VAL A 128 -7.47 -15.99 10.55
C VAL A 128 -7.22 -17.46 10.17
N LYS A 129 -6.61 -17.71 9.00
CA LYS A 129 -6.05 -19.02 8.60
C LYS A 129 -4.54 -18.97 8.30
N ARG A 130 -3.70 -19.06 9.33
CA ARG A 130 -2.37 -19.67 9.17
C ARG A 130 -2.05 -20.51 10.42
N THR A 131 -2.00 -21.83 10.24
CA THR A 131 -1.74 -22.82 11.30
C THR A 131 -0.58 -23.76 10.95
N GLY A 132 0.30 -23.34 10.03
CA GLY A 132 1.47 -24.09 9.59
C GLY A 132 2.79 -23.39 9.96
N PRO A 133 3.88 -24.14 10.15
CA PRO A 133 5.21 -23.57 10.41
C PRO A 133 5.72 -22.74 9.21
N PRO A 134 6.66 -21.80 9.42
CA PRO A 134 7.28 -21.06 8.33
C PRO A 134 8.11 -22.00 7.42
N PRO A 135 8.22 -21.70 6.12
CA PRO A 135 9.08 -22.44 5.18
C PRO A 135 10.57 -22.13 5.41
N TYR A 136 11.46 -22.89 4.77
CA TYR A 136 12.91 -22.72 4.92
C TYR A 136 13.41 -21.46 4.18
N PRO A 137 14.60 -20.92 4.53
CA PRO A 137 15.16 -19.69 3.93
C PRO A 137 15.34 -19.73 2.40
N ASP A 138 15.36 -20.92 1.80
CA ASP A 138 15.55 -21.13 0.37
C ASP A 138 14.23 -21.25 -0.41
N ASP A 139 13.08 -21.25 0.28
CA ASP A 139 11.76 -21.28 -0.34
C ASP A 139 11.31 -19.84 -0.68
N VAL A 140 11.53 -19.45 -1.93
CA VAL A 140 11.03 -18.17 -2.47
C VAL A 140 9.54 -18.32 -2.78
N TYR A 141 8.71 -17.41 -2.25
CA TYR A 141 7.30 -17.33 -2.62
C TYR A 141 7.18 -16.80 -4.06
N ASP A 142 6.50 -17.53 -4.94
CA ASP A 142 6.25 -17.07 -6.31
C ASP A 142 4.98 -16.21 -6.46
N ASP A 143 4.16 -15.99 -5.42
CA ASP A 143 2.94 -15.17 -5.58
C ASP A 143 2.37 -14.59 -4.27
N PRO A 144 1.81 -13.37 -4.28
CA PRO A 144 1.02 -12.83 -3.18
C PRO A 144 -0.29 -13.63 -2.99
N ALA A 145 -0.50 -14.17 -1.79
CA ALA A 145 -1.66 -15.01 -1.48
C ALA A 145 -2.90 -14.19 -1.13
N LEU A 146 -4.00 -14.46 -1.83
CA LEU A 146 -5.32 -13.90 -1.55
C LEU A 146 -5.80 -14.15 -0.13
N LEU A 147 -6.02 -13.04 0.55
CA LEU A 147 -6.70 -12.95 1.82
C LEU A 147 -8.21 -13.25 1.59
N TRP A 148 -8.61 -14.52 1.77
CA TRP A 148 -9.94 -14.96 2.25
C TRP A 148 -11.10 -15.13 1.24
N VAL A 149 -11.33 -16.38 0.81
CA VAL A 149 -12.58 -16.84 0.16
C VAL A 149 -12.97 -18.24 0.64
N GLU A 150 -14.28 -18.57 0.62
CA GLU A 150 -14.77 -19.92 0.93
C GLU A 150 -14.13 -20.98 0.02
N GLY A 151 -13.86 -22.20 0.50
CA GLY A 151 -13.16 -23.23 -0.30
C GLY A 151 -13.83 -23.57 -1.64
N SER A 152 -15.16 -23.56 -1.67
CA SER A 152 -15.97 -23.72 -2.89
C SER A 152 -15.79 -22.55 -3.87
N VAL A 153 -15.56 -21.33 -3.36
CA VAL A 153 -15.26 -20.14 -4.14
C VAL A 153 -13.83 -20.22 -4.69
N GLY A 154 -12.87 -20.69 -3.89
CA GLY A 154 -11.47 -20.89 -4.33
C GLY A 154 -11.34 -21.89 -5.47
N GLU A 155 -12.04 -23.03 -5.43
CA GLU A 155 -12.06 -24.01 -6.54
C GLU A 155 -12.67 -23.42 -7.82
N ARG A 156 -13.74 -22.64 -7.68
CA ARG A 156 -14.38 -21.95 -8.81
C ARG A 156 -13.50 -20.84 -9.39
N LEU A 157 -12.78 -20.11 -8.54
CA LEU A 157 -11.84 -19.07 -8.96
C LEU A 157 -10.69 -19.69 -9.74
N ARG A 158 -10.06 -20.74 -9.19
CA ARG A 158 -8.98 -21.49 -9.85
C ARG A 158 -9.38 -22.08 -11.19
N ALA A 159 -10.63 -22.54 -11.33
CA ALA A 159 -11.15 -23.05 -12.60
C ALA A 159 -11.38 -21.95 -13.65
N ARG A 160 -11.42 -20.68 -13.23
CA ARG A 160 -11.62 -19.50 -14.09
C ARG A 160 -10.36 -18.67 -14.31
N THR A 161 -9.30 -18.92 -13.55
CA THR A 161 -7.98 -18.33 -13.73
C THR A 161 -7.35 -18.84 -15.04
N GLY A 162 -6.82 -17.92 -15.85
CA GLY A 162 -6.05 -18.23 -17.05
C GLY A 162 -4.73 -18.96 -16.74
N PRO A 163 -4.10 -19.58 -17.75
CA PRO A 163 -2.86 -20.34 -17.56
C PRO A 163 -1.67 -19.50 -17.09
N ASP A 164 -1.68 -18.19 -17.36
CA ASP A 164 -0.63 -17.23 -17.04
C ASP A 164 -1.18 -16.05 -16.21
N GLU A 165 -2.36 -16.20 -15.61
CA GLU A 165 -3.06 -15.16 -14.86
C GLU A 165 -2.88 -15.38 -13.35
N THR A 166 -2.51 -14.34 -12.61
CA THR A 166 -2.50 -14.38 -11.14
C THR A 166 -3.95 -14.42 -10.61
N TYR A 167 -4.14 -14.84 -9.36
CA TYR A 167 -5.49 -14.79 -8.81
C TYR A 167 -6.04 -13.38 -8.63
N GLY A 168 -5.18 -12.37 -8.42
CA GLY A 168 -5.59 -10.96 -8.36
C GLY A 168 -6.17 -10.52 -9.69
N GLU A 169 -5.43 -10.73 -10.78
CA GLU A 169 -5.86 -10.44 -12.15
C GLU A 169 -7.17 -11.17 -12.50
N ALA A 170 -7.30 -12.44 -12.07
CA ALA A 170 -8.52 -13.21 -12.28
C ALA A 170 -9.73 -12.63 -11.51
N ILE A 171 -9.52 -12.11 -10.30
CA ILE A 171 -10.59 -11.48 -9.51
C ILE A 171 -11.00 -10.15 -10.16
N GLU A 172 -10.04 -9.30 -10.47
CA GLU A 172 -10.29 -8.01 -11.12
C GLU A 172 -11.08 -8.21 -12.42
N ARG A 173 -10.59 -9.05 -13.33
CA ARG A 173 -11.31 -9.36 -14.57
C ARG A 173 -12.71 -9.91 -14.34
N LEU A 174 -12.92 -10.71 -13.28
CA LEU A 174 -14.24 -11.26 -12.96
C LEU A 174 -15.17 -10.22 -12.35
N LEU A 175 -14.65 -9.28 -11.55
CA LEU A 175 -15.41 -8.15 -11.02
C LEU A 175 -15.78 -7.18 -12.14
N ASP A 176 -14.80 -6.79 -12.96
CA ASP A 176 -14.97 -5.95 -14.15
C ASP A 176 -15.97 -6.56 -15.14
N GLY A 177 -15.86 -7.86 -15.39
CA GLY A 177 -16.79 -8.58 -16.26
C GLY A 177 -18.22 -8.69 -15.73
N THR A 178 -18.46 -8.34 -14.46
CA THR A 178 -19.81 -8.28 -13.86
C THR A 178 -20.34 -6.86 -13.67
N LEU A 179 -19.49 -5.85 -13.81
CA LEU A 179 -19.88 -4.44 -13.74
C LEU A 179 -20.70 -4.06 -14.98
N SER A 180 -21.85 -3.43 -14.76
CA SER A 180 -22.60 -2.78 -15.85
C SER A 180 -21.85 -1.53 -16.24
N SER A 181 -21.20 -1.53 -17.41
CA SER A 181 -20.36 -0.41 -17.84
C SER A 181 -20.81 0.20 -19.17
N VAL A 182 -20.66 1.51 -19.30
CA VAL A 182 -20.81 2.26 -20.57
C VAL A 182 -19.45 2.85 -20.98
N SER A 183 -19.12 2.92 -22.26
CA SER A 183 -17.89 3.62 -22.68
C SER A 183 -18.07 5.13 -22.57
N MET A 184 -17.00 5.86 -22.25
CA MET A 184 -17.08 7.33 -22.17
C MET A 184 -17.51 7.95 -23.52
N ALA A 185 -17.11 7.34 -24.64
CA ALA A 185 -17.55 7.75 -25.97
C ALA A 185 -19.06 7.55 -26.17
N ASP A 186 -19.59 6.37 -25.82
CA ASP A 186 -21.02 6.08 -25.92
C ASP A 186 -21.86 6.95 -24.97
N LEU A 187 -21.33 7.25 -23.77
CA LEU A 187 -21.95 8.17 -22.82
C LEU A 187 -22.08 9.56 -23.42
N VAL A 188 -20.99 10.10 -23.98
CA VAL A 188 -20.98 11.42 -24.62
C VAL A 188 -21.98 11.46 -25.77
N ASP A 189 -21.95 10.48 -26.67
CA ASP A 189 -22.87 10.45 -27.81
C ASP A 189 -24.34 10.31 -27.36
N ALA A 190 -24.63 9.47 -26.36
CA ALA A 190 -25.99 9.29 -25.85
C ALA A 190 -26.58 10.57 -25.19
N TYR A 191 -25.73 11.40 -24.57
CA TYR A 191 -26.15 12.70 -24.04
C TYR A 191 -26.24 13.77 -25.13
N ARG A 192 -25.34 13.76 -26.12
CA ARG A 192 -25.40 14.67 -27.28
C ARG A 192 -26.67 14.46 -28.09
N GLU A 193 -27.08 13.22 -28.32
CA GLU A 193 -28.35 12.90 -28.98
C GLU A 193 -29.58 13.43 -28.21
N ARG A 194 -29.44 13.67 -26.90
CA ARG A 194 -30.45 14.28 -26.04
C ARG A 194 -30.28 15.79 -25.89
N GLY A 195 -29.40 16.41 -26.68
CA GLY A 195 -29.20 17.86 -26.70
C GLY A 195 -28.33 18.39 -25.57
N ALA A 196 -27.50 17.55 -24.93
CA ALA A 196 -26.43 18.06 -24.09
C ALA A 196 -25.44 18.87 -24.96
N ASP A 197 -25.05 20.03 -24.45
CA ASP A 197 -24.14 20.96 -25.13
C ASP A 197 -22.82 21.15 -24.36
N TYR A 198 -22.69 20.54 -23.18
CA TYR A 198 -21.48 20.54 -22.37
C TYR A 198 -21.40 19.27 -21.52
N ILE A 199 -20.25 18.59 -21.54
CA ILE A 199 -19.95 17.40 -20.74
C ILE A 199 -18.51 17.53 -20.23
N ALA A 200 -18.32 17.40 -18.92
CA ALA A 200 -17.02 17.47 -18.29
C ALA A 200 -16.90 16.49 -17.12
N VAL A 201 -15.66 16.16 -16.76
CA VAL A 201 -15.33 15.44 -15.52
C VAL A 201 -14.92 16.48 -14.47
N ASP A 202 -15.47 16.39 -13.26
CA ASP A 202 -15.12 17.28 -12.15
C ASP A 202 -13.90 16.73 -11.39
N THR A 203 -12.77 17.45 -11.49
CA THR A 203 -11.48 17.06 -10.91
C THR A 203 -11.19 17.80 -9.58
N VAL A 204 -12.19 18.42 -8.94
CA VAL A 204 -11.98 19.19 -7.70
C VAL A 204 -11.75 18.31 -6.47
N TYR A 205 -12.17 17.05 -6.54
CA TYR A 205 -12.11 16.10 -5.43
C TYR A 205 -10.81 15.30 -5.50
N PRO A 206 -10.14 15.06 -4.36
CA PRO A 206 -9.05 14.07 -4.32
C PRO A 206 -9.53 12.72 -4.83
N ASP A 207 -8.64 12.00 -5.50
CA ASP A 207 -8.92 10.68 -6.10
C ASP A 207 -10.09 10.72 -7.09
N TRP A 208 -10.22 11.83 -7.83
CA TRP A 208 -11.24 11.98 -8.89
C TRP A 208 -11.10 10.91 -9.97
N ASP A 209 -9.93 10.31 -10.10
CA ASP A 209 -9.60 9.24 -11.04
C ASP A 209 -10.04 7.85 -10.56
N THR A 210 -10.64 7.74 -9.36
CA THR A 210 -11.28 6.50 -8.89
C THR A 210 -12.79 6.50 -9.17
N GLU A 211 -13.46 7.64 -8.93
CA GLU A 211 -14.89 7.87 -9.26
C GLU A 211 -15.02 9.06 -10.22
N LEU A 212 -15.28 8.78 -11.50
CA LEU A 212 -15.48 9.84 -12.50
C LEU A 212 -16.84 10.52 -12.30
N ARG A 213 -16.78 11.73 -11.76
CA ARG A 213 -17.94 12.61 -11.57
C ARG A 213 -18.18 13.42 -12.83
N ILE A 214 -19.15 12.99 -13.63
CA ILE A 214 -19.49 13.61 -14.90
C ILE A 214 -20.57 14.67 -14.69
N ALA A 215 -20.26 15.91 -15.03
CA ALA A 215 -21.19 17.02 -15.08
C ALA A 215 -21.68 17.24 -16.51
N VAL A 216 -22.99 17.18 -16.72
CA VAL A 216 -23.64 17.31 -18.02
C VAL A 216 -24.60 18.50 -18.00
N ARG A 217 -24.43 19.44 -18.93
CA ARG A 217 -25.40 20.51 -19.13
C ARG A 217 -26.52 20.03 -20.06
N THR A 218 -27.65 19.66 -19.46
CA THR A 218 -28.84 19.23 -20.19
C THR A 218 -30.07 19.29 -19.30
N GLY A 219 -31.23 19.56 -19.90
CA GLY A 219 -32.54 19.43 -19.24
C GLY A 219 -33.18 18.06 -19.40
N ALA A 220 -32.52 17.12 -20.09
CA ALA A 220 -33.02 15.77 -20.33
C ALA A 220 -32.62 14.81 -19.21
N ASP A 221 -33.46 13.81 -18.95
CA ASP A 221 -33.11 12.71 -18.06
C ASP A 221 -31.91 11.90 -18.60
N PRO A 222 -31.09 11.29 -17.73
CA PRO A 222 -30.02 10.39 -18.14
C PRO A 222 -30.47 9.32 -19.15
N PRO A 223 -29.68 9.04 -20.21
CA PRO A 223 -29.92 7.91 -21.10
C PRO A 223 -30.04 6.60 -20.30
N PRO A 224 -30.93 5.65 -20.66
CA PRO A 224 -31.06 4.38 -19.94
C PRO A 224 -29.73 3.62 -19.80
N ALA A 225 -28.92 3.59 -20.86
CA ALA A 225 -27.59 2.96 -20.85
C ALA A 225 -26.62 3.59 -19.82
N VAL A 226 -26.80 4.86 -19.47
CA VAL A 226 -26.01 5.56 -18.46
C VAL A 226 -26.66 5.42 -17.08
N ALA A 227 -27.99 5.47 -17.00
CA ALA A 227 -28.74 5.32 -15.75
C ALA A 227 -28.59 3.93 -15.11
N ASP A 228 -28.43 2.90 -15.95
CA ASP A 228 -28.25 1.50 -15.54
C ASP A 228 -26.76 1.10 -15.43
N ALA A 229 -25.82 2.01 -15.70
CA ALA A 229 -24.39 1.75 -15.61
C ALA A 229 -23.86 2.04 -14.20
N ASP A 230 -23.09 1.10 -13.65
CA ASP A 230 -22.36 1.24 -12.40
C ASP A 230 -20.99 1.91 -12.65
N ALA A 231 -20.43 1.75 -13.85
CA ALA A 231 -19.12 2.24 -14.23
C ALA A 231 -19.09 2.87 -15.62
N VAL A 232 -18.09 3.72 -15.85
CA VAL A 232 -17.72 4.23 -17.17
C VAL A 232 -16.34 3.69 -17.55
N THR A 233 -16.19 3.28 -18.81
CA THR A 233 -14.89 2.79 -19.31
C THR A 233 -14.18 3.86 -20.13
N VAL A 234 -12.90 4.05 -19.84
CA VAL A 234 -11.95 4.84 -20.64
C VAL A 234 -10.82 3.91 -21.05
N ASP A 235 -10.64 3.71 -22.35
CA ASP A 235 -9.66 2.77 -22.94
C ASP A 235 -9.71 1.33 -22.39
N GLY A 236 -10.90 0.91 -21.95
CA GLY A 236 -11.15 -0.42 -21.41
C GLY A 236 -10.97 -0.54 -19.90
N THR A 237 -10.43 0.49 -19.24
CA THR A 237 -10.35 0.57 -17.78
C THR A 237 -11.68 1.08 -17.21
N PRO A 238 -12.34 0.33 -16.30
CA PRO A 238 -13.56 0.77 -15.66
C PRO A 238 -13.28 1.73 -14.50
N TYR A 239 -14.12 2.75 -14.37
CA TYR A 239 -14.12 3.72 -13.27
C TYR A 239 -15.52 3.85 -12.70
N ASP A 240 -15.65 4.03 -11.39
CA ASP A 240 -16.94 4.26 -10.75
C ASP A 240 -17.61 5.50 -11.36
N LEU A 241 -18.89 5.38 -11.70
CA LEU A 241 -19.60 6.41 -12.45
C LEU A 241 -20.57 7.19 -11.56
N ARG A 242 -20.45 8.52 -11.57
CA ARG A 242 -21.45 9.41 -11.00
C ARG A 242 -21.79 10.54 -11.96
N VAL A 243 -23.06 10.66 -12.33
CA VAL A 243 -23.51 11.69 -13.27
C VAL A 243 -24.39 12.73 -12.59
N THR A 244 -24.11 14.00 -12.86
CA THR A 244 -24.96 15.14 -12.51
C THR A 244 -25.40 15.85 -13.79
N ALA A 245 -26.69 15.77 -14.11
CA ALA A 245 -27.29 16.48 -15.24
C ALA A 245 -28.05 17.70 -14.72
N ASP A 246 -27.65 18.89 -15.18
CA ASP A 246 -28.26 20.17 -14.77
C ASP A 246 -28.32 21.14 -15.97
N PRO A 247 -29.51 21.63 -16.37
CA PRO A 247 -29.62 22.58 -17.48
C PRO A 247 -28.94 23.93 -17.18
N ASP A 248 -28.80 24.30 -15.91
CA ASP A 248 -28.21 25.56 -15.46
C ASP A 248 -26.72 25.41 -15.05
N LEU A 249 -26.11 24.25 -15.38
CA LEU A 249 -24.71 23.96 -15.08
C LEU A 249 -23.78 25.06 -15.65
N SER A 250 -23.04 25.70 -14.77
CA SER A 250 -22.01 26.66 -15.15
C SER A 250 -20.64 25.96 -15.24
N PRO A 251 -19.88 26.15 -16.34
CA PRO A 251 -18.53 25.60 -16.45
C PRO A 251 -17.64 26.07 -15.30
N ALA A 252 -16.98 25.12 -14.61
CA ALA A 252 -16.04 25.39 -13.53
C ALA A 252 -14.60 25.23 -14.01
N ARG A 253 -13.65 25.83 -13.28
CA ARG A 253 -12.21 25.66 -13.57
C ARG A 253 -11.70 24.25 -13.32
N SER A 254 -12.35 23.50 -12.42
CA SER A 254 -12.05 22.10 -12.15
C SER A 254 -12.66 21.13 -13.17
N HIS A 255 -13.36 21.64 -14.17
CA HIS A 255 -13.95 20.78 -15.19
C HIS A 255 -12.91 20.44 -16.26
N LEU A 256 -12.57 19.16 -16.33
CA LEU A 256 -11.90 18.60 -17.50
C LEU A 256 -12.96 18.36 -18.58
N VAL A 257 -13.02 19.29 -19.53
CA VAL A 257 -14.05 19.31 -20.58
C VAL A 257 -13.82 18.20 -21.59
N VAL A 258 -14.83 17.33 -21.74
CA VAL A 258 -14.83 16.23 -22.71
C VAL A 258 -15.62 16.61 -23.97
N PHE A 259 -16.66 17.41 -23.82
CA PHE A 259 -17.42 17.96 -24.93
C PHE A 259 -17.94 19.36 -24.59
N ASP A 260 -17.81 20.29 -25.53
CA ASP A 260 -18.41 21.62 -25.44
C ASP A 260 -18.83 22.08 -26.84
N ALA A 261 -20.13 22.28 -27.03
CA ALA A 261 -20.71 22.74 -28.29
C ALA A 261 -20.59 24.26 -28.51
N SER A 262 -19.99 25.00 -27.57
CA SER A 262 -19.82 26.46 -27.66
C SER A 262 -18.94 26.86 -28.84
N ASP A 263 -19.53 27.50 -29.85
CA ASP A 263 -18.79 28.26 -30.86
C ASP A 263 -18.32 29.61 -30.25
N GLY A 264 -17.26 29.64 -29.44
CA GLY A 264 -16.37 30.80 -29.16
C GLY A 264 -16.90 32.20 -28.83
N ALA A 265 -18.21 32.48 -28.83
CA ALA A 265 -18.75 33.82 -29.08
C ALA A 265 -19.31 34.53 -27.85
N ASP A 266 -19.54 33.83 -26.74
CA ASP A 266 -20.07 34.42 -25.50
C ASP A 266 -19.13 34.19 -24.31
N ALA A 267 -17.86 34.59 -24.47
CA ALA A 267 -17.04 34.95 -23.33
C ALA A 267 -17.51 36.32 -22.81
N GLY A 268 -18.51 36.29 -21.92
CA GLY A 268 -18.88 37.44 -21.11
C GLY A 268 -17.65 38.05 -20.43
N ASP A 269 -17.59 39.38 -20.50
CA ASP A 269 -16.58 40.32 -19.99
C ASP A 269 -16.26 40.14 -18.50
N GLY A 270 -15.54 39.07 -18.15
CA GLY A 270 -15.27 38.69 -16.76
C GLY A 270 -14.06 37.79 -16.57
N GLY A 271 -12.86 38.33 -16.78
CA GLY A 271 -11.65 37.94 -16.03
C GLY A 271 -10.89 36.68 -16.45
N GLU A 272 -9.95 36.88 -17.39
CA GLU A 272 -8.56 36.35 -17.42
C GLU A 272 -8.34 34.84 -17.26
N GLU A 273 -8.45 34.10 -18.38
CA GLU A 273 -7.41 33.27 -19.06
C GLU A 273 -8.08 32.46 -20.22
N PRO A 274 -7.34 32.05 -21.27
CA PRO A 274 -7.93 31.75 -22.58
C PRO A 274 -8.76 30.46 -22.55
N ARG A 275 -10.08 30.61 -22.73
CA ARG A 275 -10.91 29.49 -23.20
C ARG A 275 -10.42 29.08 -24.59
N ASP A 276 -10.45 27.78 -24.87
CA ASP A 276 -10.30 27.29 -26.24
C ASP A 276 -11.39 28.00 -27.07
N PRO A 277 -11.01 28.88 -28.02
CA PRO A 277 -11.97 29.75 -28.70
C PRO A 277 -12.89 28.96 -29.65
N ASP A 278 -12.56 27.71 -29.91
CA ASP A 278 -13.32 26.76 -30.69
C ASP A 278 -13.72 25.63 -29.73
N GLY A 279 -15.00 25.31 -29.58
CA GLY A 279 -15.50 24.32 -28.63
C GLY A 279 -14.76 22.96 -28.66
N VAL A 280 -15.00 22.13 -27.64
CA VAL A 280 -14.27 20.85 -27.50
C VAL A 280 -15.04 19.73 -28.19
N GLU A 281 -14.47 19.22 -29.29
CA GLU A 281 -14.98 18.01 -29.95
C GLU A 281 -14.73 16.76 -29.09
N PRO A 282 -15.65 15.76 -29.08
CA PRO A 282 -15.55 14.60 -28.20
C PRO A 282 -14.24 13.84 -28.30
N ALA A 283 -13.70 13.64 -29.51
CA ALA A 283 -12.45 12.91 -29.68
C ALA A 283 -11.28 13.63 -28.97
N ALA A 284 -11.19 14.95 -29.12
CA ALA A 284 -10.15 15.75 -28.46
C ALA A 284 -10.33 15.78 -26.94
N GLY A 285 -11.57 15.89 -26.46
CA GLY A 285 -11.88 15.84 -25.03
C GLY A 285 -11.60 14.48 -24.40
N LEU A 286 -11.89 13.37 -25.11
CA LEU A 286 -11.53 12.03 -24.68
C LEU A 286 -10.02 11.82 -24.62
N ASP A 287 -9.27 12.32 -25.60
CA ASP A 287 -7.80 12.27 -25.59
C ASP A 287 -7.21 13.09 -24.43
N ARG A 288 -7.80 14.23 -24.09
CA ARG A 288 -7.45 15.01 -22.89
C ARG A 288 -7.75 14.23 -21.62
N LEU A 289 -8.90 13.59 -21.52
CA LEU A 289 -9.26 12.75 -20.37
C LEU A 289 -8.30 11.58 -20.18
N ARG A 290 -7.95 10.86 -21.25
CA ARG A 290 -6.94 9.78 -21.21
C ARG A 290 -5.61 10.30 -20.71
N THR A 291 -5.13 11.40 -21.29
CA THR A 291 -3.85 12.01 -20.89
C THR A 291 -3.86 12.46 -19.42
N ALA A 292 -4.99 12.97 -18.94
CA ALA A 292 -5.14 13.36 -17.54
C ALA A 292 -5.13 12.15 -16.60
N LEU A 293 -5.86 11.08 -16.93
CA LEU A 293 -5.91 9.83 -16.15
C LEU A 293 -4.54 9.15 -16.09
N ASP A 294 -3.84 9.03 -17.23
CA ASP A 294 -2.44 8.57 -17.31
C ASP A 294 -1.47 9.51 -16.59
N GLY A 295 -1.93 10.72 -16.24
CA GLY A 295 -1.17 11.76 -15.58
C GLY A 295 -1.29 11.76 -14.06
N VAL A 296 -2.33 11.14 -13.50
CA VAL A 296 -2.68 11.28 -12.08
C VAL A 296 -1.66 10.64 -11.16
N GLU A 297 -1.17 9.46 -11.53
CA GLU A 297 -0.14 8.76 -10.80
C GLU A 297 1.09 8.52 -11.67
N GLN A 298 2.27 8.85 -11.15
CA GLN A 298 3.53 8.61 -11.83
C GLN A 298 4.62 8.13 -10.90
N SER A 299 5.55 7.35 -11.41
CA SER A 299 6.83 7.14 -10.72
C SER A 299 7.70 8.41 -10.76
N LEU A 300 8.63 8.58 -9.80
CA LEU A 300 9.57 9.70 -9.83
C LEU A 300 10.39 9.80 -11.14
N PRO A 301 10.91 8.70 -11.73
CA PRO A 301 11.56 8.75 -13.03
C PRO A 301 10.66 9.29 -14.13
N GLU A 302 9.42 8.82 -14.22
CA GLU A 302 8.45 9.28 -15.23
C GLU A 302 8.11 10.76 -15.06
N ALA A 303 7.96 11.22 -13.81
CA ALA A 303 7.75 12.64 -13.51
C ALA A 303 8.94 13.50 -13.96
N VAL A 304 10.17 13.03 -13.77
CA VAL A 304 11.36 13.74 -14.26
C VAL A 304 11.45 13.75 -15.79
N GLU A 305 11.12 12.65 -16.47
CA GLU A 305 11.07 12.62 -17.93
C GLU A 305 9.98 13.55 -18.48
N ARG A 306 8.80 13.58 -17.84
CA ARG A 306 7.70 14.48 -18.21
C ARG A 306 8.09 15.95 -18.01
N ALA A 307 8.69 16.29 -16.88
CA ALA A 307 9.22 17.64 -16.63
C ALA A 307 10.26 18.03 -17.67
N ARG A 308 11.20 17.13 -17.99
CA ARG A 308 12.21 17.38 -19.03
C ARG A 308 11.58 17.59 -20.41
N ALA A 309 10.58 16.78 -20.78
CA ALA A 309 9.90 16.89 -22.06
C ALA A 309 9.15 18.23 -22.22
N ALA A 310 8.63 18.78 -21.12
CA ALA A 310 8.04 20.11 -21.06
C ALA A 310 9.08 21.26 -21.04
N GLY A 311 10.38 20.95 -20.97
CA GLY A 311 11.45 21.94 -20.95
C GLY A 311 11.91 22.37 -19.55
N ALA A 312 11.47 21.68 -18.49
CA ALA A 312 12.05 21.87 -17.16
C ALA A 312 13.49 21.37 -17.14
N THR A 313 14.34 22.08 -16.42
CA THR A 313 15.76 21.78 -16.29
C THR A 313 16.12 21.17 -14.94
N ALA A 314 15.23 21.27 -13.95
CA ALA A 314 15.35 20.62 -12.66
C ALA A 314 13.98 20.33 -12.03
N LEU A 315 13.98 19.46 -11.02
CA LEU A 315 12.83 19.16 -10.19
C LEU A 315 13.26 19.15 -8.72
N ALA A 316 12.57 19.94 -7.90
CA ALA A 316 12.76 19.98 -6.46
C ALA A 316 11.45 19.68 -5.71
N VAL A 317 11.58 19.33 -4.44
CA VAL A 317 10.45 19.13 -3.52
C VAL A 317 10.59 20.06 -2.32
N GLY A 318 9.48 20.61 -1.81
CA GLY A 318 9.48 21.39 -0.58
C GLY A 318 9.95 20.57 0.63
N ASN A 319 10.67 21.20 1.56
CA ASN A 319 11.11 20.56 2.81
C ASN A 319 9.95 20.34 3.80
N GLN A 320 8.82 21.01 3.57
CA GLN A 320 7.55 20.79 4.26
C GLN A 320 6.49 20.31 3.26
N PRO A 321 5.52 19.49 3.71
CA PRO A 321 4.37 19.15 2.89
C PRO A 321 3.50 20.39 2.62
N ALA A 322 2.85 20.42 1.46
CA ALA A 322 1.80 21.36 1.12
C ALA A 322 0.46 20.63 1.12
N GLY A 323 -0.53 21.13 1.88
CA GLY A 323 -1.79 20.41 2.05
C GLY A 323 -1.56 19.03 2.68
N ALA A 324 -2.03 17.98 2.01
CA ALA A 324 -1.88 16.60 2.43
C ALA A 324 -0.60 15.92 1.90
N GLY A 325 0.18 16.55 1.01
CA GLY A 325 1.22 15.85 0.25
C GLY A 325 2.48 16.64 -0.06
N ALA A 326 3.26 16.15 -1.00
CA ALA A 326 4.48 16.76 -1.51
C ALA A 326 4.18 18.08 -2.26
N HIS A 327 5.09 19.05 -2.12
CA HIS A 327 5.08 20.27 -2.94
C HIS A 327 6.19 20.17 -3.98
N LEU A 328 5.83 20.01 -5.25
CA LEU A 328 6.79 19.89 -6.35
C LEU A 328 7.09 21.25 -7.00
N TYR A 329 8.37 21.46 -7.32
CA TYR A 329 8.87 22.66 -7.97
C TYR A 329 9.64 22.26 -9.24
N PRO A 330 8.95 22.09 -10.39
CA PRO A 330 9.63 22.01 -11.67
C PRO A 330 10.26 23.37 -11.98
N VAL A 331 11.55 23.36 -12.33
CA VAL A 331 12.33 24.58 -12.56
C VAL A 331 12.58 24.75 -14.05
N PHE A 332 12.10 25.86 -14.59
CA PHE A 332 12.22 26.22 -16.00
C PHE A 332 13.27 27.32 -16.22
N PRO A 333 13.88 27.40 -17.41
CA PRO A 333 14.81 28.48 -17.72
C PRO A 333 14.08 29.84 -17.79
N ASP A 334 12.94 29.89 -18.50
CA ASP A 334 12.23 31.15 -18.80
C ASP A 334 10.70 30.98 -18.74
N GLU A 335 10.12 30.15 -19.60
CA GLU A 335 8.67 29.94 -19.69
C GLU A 335 8.18 28.91 -18.68
N ARG A 336 7.05 29.21 -18.01
CA ARG A 336 6.43 28.33 -17.03
C ARG A 336 5.32 27.55 -17.70
N GLU A 337 5.50 26.24 -17.75
CA GLU A 337 4.41 25.31 -18.00
C GLU A 337 4.21 24.48 -16.74
N ASP A 338 2.99 24.03 -16.49
CA ASP A 338 2.77 23.01 -15.46
C ASP A 338 2.86 21.63 -16.13
N PRO A 339 4.02 20.94 -16.04
CA PRO A 339 4.19 19.64 -16.66
C PRO A 339 3.42 18.55 -15.91
N PHE A 340 2.87 18.87 -14.74
CA PHE A 340 2.22 17.96 -13.82
C PHE A 340 0.75 18.32 -13.63
N ALA A 341 0.13 18.93 -14.64
CA ALA A 341 -1.31 19.11 -14.67
C ALA A 341 -1.99 17.75 -14.37
N PHE A 342 -2.84 17.73 -13.34
CA PHE A 342 -3.56 16.56 -12.82
C PHE A 342 -2.75 15.51 -12.05
N LEU A 343 -1.45 15.69 -11.82
CA LEU A 343 -0.66 14.78 -10.96
C LEU A 343 -1.14 14.90 -9.51
N GLU A 344 -1.72 13.83 -8.98
CA GLU A 344 -2.16 13.73 -7.58
C GLU A 344 -1.28 12.80 -6.75
N ARG A 345 -0.63 11.82 -7.39
CA ARG A 345 0.12 10.77 -6.69
C ARG A 345 1.48 10.52 -7.35
N LEU A 346 2.49 10.35 -6.51
CA LEU A 346 3.85 10.00 -6.92
C LEU A 346 4.19 8.63 -6.32
N ALA A 347 4.23 7.60 -7.17
CA ALA A 347 4.67 6.28 -6.80
C ALA A 347 6.18 6.32 -6.49
N LEU A 348 6.51 6.12 -5.21
CA LEU A 348 7.84 5.72 -4.78
C LEU A 348 7.83 4.20 -4.64
N ASP A 349 8.94 3.55 -4.96
CA ASP A 349 8.97 2.10 -5.13
C ASP A 349 8.34 1.28 -3.98
N ASP A 350 8.41 1.75 -2.73
CA ASP A 350 7.82 1.11 -1.54
C ASP A 350 6.52 1.74 -1.01
N ARG A 351 6.05 2.86 -1.57
CA ARG A 351 4.90 3.64 -1.08
C ARG A 351 4.43 4.69 -2.09
N THR A 352 3.18 5.12 -2.00
CA THR A 352 2.69 6.24 -2.81
C THR A 352 2.66 7.54 -2.00
N LEU A 353 3.15 8.64 -2.57
CA LEU A 353 3.06 9.96 -1.98
C LEU A 353 1.96 10.77 -2.66
N ASP A 354 1.07 11.35 -1.88
CA ASP A 354 0.18 12.39 -2.38
C ASP A 354 0.99 13.62 -2.84
N VAL A 355 0.54 14.28 -3.90
CA VAL A 355 1.05 15.55 -4.40
C VAL A 355 0.04 16.63 -4.03
N GLY A 356 0.39 17.45 -3.04
CA GLY A 356 -0.52 18.46 -2.52
C GLY A 356 -0.40 19.81 -3.21
N SER A 357 0.71 20.09 -3.90
CA SER A 357 0.88 21.28 -4.73
C SER A 357 1.99 21.13 -5.75
N VAL A 358 1.82 21.78 -6.90
CA VAL A 358 2.87 21.98 -7.90
C VAL A 358 3.05 23.48 -8.09
N SER A 359 4.29 23.96 -8.13
CA SER A 359 4.60 25.37 -8.37
C SER A 359 5.76 25.48 -9.36
N PRO A 360 5.46 25.61 -10.67
CA PRO A 360 6.46 25.88 -11.68
C PRO A 360 7.17 27.20 -11.39
N VAL A 361 8.50 27.18 -11.36
CA VAL A 361 9.34 28.35 -11.04
C VAL A 361 10.44 28.51 -12.09
N THR A 362 10.92 29.74 -12.26
CA THR A 362 12.17 29.98 -13.01
C THR A 362 13.39 29.70 -12.14
N GLY A 363 14.58 29.53 -12.73
CA GLY A 363 15.83 29.38 -11.97
C GLY A 363 16.07 30.50 -10.95
N ALA A 364 15.77 31.75 -11.30
CA ALA A 364 15.92 32.89 -10.40
C ALA A 364 14.92 32.89 -9.24
N GLU A 365 13.72 32.34 -9.43
CA GLU A 365 12.73 32.18 -8.36
C GLU A 365 13.05 30.98 -7.48
N TYR A 366 13.59 29.91 -8.09
CA TYR A 366 14.09 28.77 -7.35
C TYR A 366 15.16 29.18 -6.34
N ASP A 367 16.09 30.07 -6.70
CA ASP A 367 17.11 30.60 -5.78
C ASP A 367 16.51 31.22 -4.50
N ALA A 368 15.30 31.80 -4.59
CA ALA A 368 14.62 32.40 -3.43
C ALA A 368 14.00 31.36 -2.48
N VAL A 369 13.73 30.15 -2.97
CA VAL A 369 13.13 29.03 -2.19
C VAL A 369 14.09 27.84 -2.04
N ALA A 370 15.32 27.96 -2.53
CA ALA A 370 16.31 26.87 -2.54
C ALA A 370 16.60 26.32 -1.12
N ASP A 371 16.67 27.19 -0.12
CA ASP A 371 16.89 26.80 1.28
C ASP A 371 15.66 26.07 1.90
N GLU A 372 14.48 26.23 1.29
CA GLU A 372 13.22 25.62 1.73
C GLU A 372 12.85 24.38 0.91
N THR A 373 13.68 23.99 -0.06
CA THR A 373 13.46 22.85 -0.93
C THR A 373 14.62 21.85 -0.87
N THR A 374 14.37 20.64 -1.35
CA THR A 374 15.37 19.61 -1.61
C THR A 374 15.34 19.28 -3.10
N LEU A 375 16.49 19.38 -3.75
CA LEU A 375 16.64 19.10 -5.17
C LEU A 375 16.59 17.58 -5.41
N LEU A 376 15.63 17.12 -6.22
CA LEU A 376 15.48 15.71 -6.57
C LEU A 376 16.28 15.36 -7.83
N TRP A 377 16.21 16.23 -8.84
CA TRP A 377 16.90 16.09 -10.12
C TRP A 377 17.31 17.47 -10.66
N ALA A 378 18.46 17.54 -11.33
CA ALA A 378 18.87 18.70 -12.12
C ALA A 378 19.72 18.28 -13.32
N GLY A 379 19.37 18.76 -14.51
CA GLY A 379 20.18 18.63 -15.71
C GLY A 379 21.43 19.53 -15.68
N GLU A 380 22.38 19.26 -16.58
CA GLU A 380 23.60 20.07 -16.73
C GLU A 380 23.32 21.53 -17.10
N GLU A 381 22.21 21.77 -17.83
CA GLU A 381 21.79 23.08 -18.30
C GLU A 381 20.93 23.86 -17.27
N SER A 382 20.70 23.30 -16.08
CA SER A 382 19.80 23.88 -15.08
C SER A 382 20.25 25.22 -14.50
N GLY A 383 21.54 25.56 -14.60
CA GLY A 383 22.07 26.77 -13.98
C GLY A 383 22.12 26.75 -12.44
N ILE A 384 21.67 25.66 -11.79
CA ILE A 384 21.60 25.49 -10.32
C ILE A 384 22.98 25.11 -9.72
N GLY A 385 24.07 25.37 -10.46
CA GLY A 385 25.46 25.19 -10.00
C GLY A 385 25.94 23.74 -9.84
N ARG A 386 25.07 22.73 -9.99
CA ARG A 386 25.42 21.31 -10.02
C ARG A 386 24.42 20.49 -10.84
N SER A 387 24.92 19.58 -11.67
CA SER A 387 24.11 18.50 -12.24
C SER A 387 23.82 17.45 -11.16
N LEU A 388 22.59 16.95 -11.11
CA LEU A 388 22.15 15.94 -10.16
C LEU A 388 21.24 14.94 -10.88
N ALA A 389 21.80 13.78 -11.24
CA ALA A 389 21.02 12.67 -11.77
C ALA A 389 20.15 12.04 -10.67
N LEU A 390 19.01 11.45 -11.05
CA LEU A 390 18.29 10.54 -10.15
C LEU A 390 19.15 9.30 -9.88
N PRO A 391 19.16 8.76 -8.64
CA PRO A 391 19.73 7.45 -8.36
C PRO A 391 19.00 6.35 -9.14
N ASP A 392 19.74 5.32 -9.51
CA ASP A 392 19.17 4.10 -10.11
C ASP A 392 18.53 3.21 -9.03
N ASP A 393 19.01 3.28 -7.79
CA ASP A 393 18.47 2.52 -6.65
C ASP A 393 17.19 3.18 -6.11
N PRO A 394 16.05 2.46 -6.09
CA PRO A 394 14.83 2.82 -5.38
C PRO A 394 15.02 3.40 -3.97
N ALA A 395 15.85 2.77 -3.15
CA ALA A 395 16.03 3.18 -1.76
C ALA A 395 16.72 4.55 -1.67
N GLU A 396 17.75 4.76 -2.51
CA GLU A 396 18.45 6.04 -2.60
C GLU A 396 17.56 7.15 -3.17
N ARG A 397 16.66 6.84 -4.12
CA ARG A 397 15.65 7.80 -4.62
C ARG A 397 14.76 8.30 -3.50
N ARG A 398 14.24 7.37 -2.70
CA ARG A 398 13.37 7.68 -1.55
C ARG A 398 14.11 8.52 -0.51
N GLU A 399 15.35 8.18 -0.20
CA GLU A 399 16.17 8.92 0.79
C GLU A 399 16.46 10.38 0.40
N ARG A 400 16.19 10.78 -0.86
CA ARG A 400 16.24 12.19 -1.26
C ARG A 400 15.04 12.99 -0.79
N PHE A 401 13.92 12.36 -0.49
CA PHE A 401 12.77 13.10 0.00
C PHE A 401 12.95 13.47 1.47
N PRO A 402 12.56 14.69 1.88
CA PRO A 402 12.54 15.07 3.27
C PRO A 402 11.64 14.14 4.11
N ASP A 403 12.11 13.69 5.27
CA ASP A 403 11.35 12.81 6.20
C ASP A 403 9.93 13.31 6.49
N ARG A 404 9.72 14.63 6.55
CA ARG A 404 8.41 15.23 6.82
C ARG A 404 7.43 15.04 5.68
N VAL A 405 7.92 15.01 4.45
CA VAL A 405 7.14 14.71 3.25
C VAL A 405 6.88 13.21 3.19
N LEU A 406 7.88 12.37 3.45
CA LEU A 406 7.70 10.91 3.46
C LEU A 406 6.67 10.39 4.47
N ARG A 407 6.39 11.17 5.54
CA ARG A 407 5.36 10.86 6.54
C ARG A 407 3.93 11.11 6.08
N THR A 408 3.73 11.76 4.92
CA THR A 408 2.41 11.92 4.32
C THR A 408 2.05 10.79 3.37
N ALA A 409 2.97 9.84 3.13
CA ALA A 409 2.68 8.66 2.34
C ALA A 409 1.58 7.81 2.99
N THR A 410 0.69 7.28 2.16
CA THR A 410 -0.39 6.36 2.53
C THR A 410 0.02 4.90 2.38
#